data_AF-A0A3D0QI42-F1
#
_entry.id   AF-A0A3D0QI42-F1
#
_cell.length_a   1.000
_cell.length_b   1.000
_cell.length_c   1.000
_cell.angle_alpha   90.00
_cell.angle_beta   90.00
_cell.angle_gamma   90.00
#
_symmetry.space_group_name_H-M   'P 1'
#
loop_
_entity.id
_entity.type
_entity.pdbx_description
1 polymer ?
#
loop_
_entity_poly.entity_id
_entity_poly.type
_entity_poly.pdbx_seq_one_letter_code
_entity_poly.pdbx_strand_id
1 'polypeptide(L)'
;MALVALTAIAASGCERELPFESTVTQSISGYRVEGYVTDRLGMPLKDVRVGLWYDFNPIDDSTLPSRDFLVNDSTKPAVVRVLDIQQRMVKVLFDGRAPVGNLELRWSNTDSGGKQVPSGVYKMEFLLGGVLRNSYTIIVNGAVSAVTDSLGHYVIPNENLPVDYSPAPLYASTGERFLGNYRITPFIVLEFNLDVPRRASLTLKKNEITRYDLRI
;
A
#
# COMPACT_ATOMS: atom_id res chain seq x y z
N MET A 1 36.12 -29.50 -62.61
CA MET A 1 35.50 -28.20 -62.31
C MET A 1 34.39 -28.43 -61.30
N ALA A 2 34.63 -28.03 -60.05
CA ALA A 2 33.67 -28.12 -58.96
C ALA A 2 32.82 -26.86 -58.94
N LEU A 3 31.51 -26.99 -58.75
CA LEU A 3 30.63 -25.87 -58.43
C LEU A 3 29.91 -26.22 -57.12
N VAL A 4 30.42 -25.64 -56.02
CA VAL A 4 29.81 -25.70 -54.70
C VAL A 4 28.70 -24.66 -54.67
N ALA A 5 27.45 -25.09 -54.53
CA ALA A 5 26.32 -24.19 -54.29
C ALA A 5 26.21 -23.92 -52.79
N LEU A 6 26.49 -22.67 -52.39
CA LEU A 6 26.34 -22.19 -51.03
C LEU A 6 24.84 -21.94 -50.76
N THR A 7 24.21 -22.78 -49.94
CA THR A 7 22.84 -22.57 -49.47
C THR A 7 22.86 -21.56 -48.33
N ALA A 8 22.41 -20.33 -48.59
CA ALA A 8 22.20 -19.34 -47.54
C ALA A 8 20.97 -19.73 -46.70
N ILE A 9 21.20 -20.15 -45.46
CA ILE A 9 20.14 -20.33 -44.46
C ILE A 9 19.76 -18.93 -43.98
N ALA A 10 18.63 -18.42 -44.46
CA ALA A 10 18.00 -17.24 -43.88
C ALA A 10 17.54 -17.61 -42.47
N ALA A 11 18.28 -17.16 -41.46
CA ALA A 11 17.83 -17.21 -40.08
C ALA A 11 16.61 -16.28 -39.97
N SER A 12 15.42 -16.87 -39.97
CA SER A 12 14.20 -16.20 -39.54
C SER A 12 14.36 -15.88 -38.06
N GLY A 13 14.85 -14.68 -37.75
CA GLY A 13 14.67 -14.11 -36.43
C GLY A 13 13.18 -13.97 -36.20
N CYS A 14 12.59 -14.86 -35.42
CA CYS A 14 11.33 -14.57 -34.75
C CYS A 14 11.62 -13.46 -33.75
N GLU A 15 11.57 -12.21 -34.19
CA GLU A 15 11.19 -11.12 -33.30
C GLU A 15 9.80 -11.49 -32.79
N ARG A 16 9.76 -12.03 -31.57
CA ARG A 16 8.51 -12.24 -30.87
C ARG A 16 8.02 -10.85 -30.51
N GLU A 17 7.23 -10.25 -31.40
CA GLU A 17 6.39 -9.11 -31.06
C GLU A 17 5.64 -9.47 -29.77
N LEU A 18 5.92 -8.73 -28.71
CA LEU A 18 5.09 -8.78 -27.52
C LEU A 18 3.68 -8.34 -27.98
N PRO A 19 2.61 -9.11 -27.68
CA PRO A 19 1.27 -8.69 -28.05
C PRO A 19 0.85 -7.53 -27.15
N PHE A 20 1.26 -6.32 -27.50
CA PHE A 20 0.84 -5.08 -26.86
C PHE A 20 -0.06 -4.30 -27.80
N GLU A 21 -1.13 -4.91 -28.30
CA GLU A 21 -2.28 -4.14 -28.77
C GLU A 21 -3.58 -4.81 -28.35
N SER A 22 -4.11 -4.32 -27.23
CA SER A 22 -5.52 -4.29 -26.91
C SER A 22 -5.69 -3.26 -25.80
N THR A 23 -5.83 -1.99 -26.17
CA THR A 23 -6.28 -0.90 -25.28
C THR A 23 -7.77 -1.11 -24.98
N VAL A 24 -8.11 -2.25 -24.37
CA VAL A 24 -9.30 -2.29 -23.53
C VAL A 24 -8.92 -1.39 -22.36
N THR A 25 -9.37 -0.13 -22.40
CA THR A 25 -9.31 0.75 -21.24
C THR A 25 -10.15 0.07 -20.18
N GLN A 26 -9.52 -0.78 -19.37
CA GLN A 26 -10.18 -1.46 -18.29
C GLN A 26 -10.66 -0.36 -17.34
N SER A 27 -11.97 -0.13 -17.35
CA SER A 27 -12.57 0.84 -16.45
C SER A 27 -12.40 0.32 -15.03
N ILE A 28 -11.73 1.11 -14.21
CA ILE A 28 -11.60 0.87 -12.77
C ILE A 28 -12.37 1.95 -12.02
N SER A 29 -12.71 1.66 -10.77
CA SER A 29 -13.17 2.69 -9.84
C SER A 29 -12.03 3.05 -8.90
N GLY A 30 -11.72 4.33 -8.79
CA GLY A 30 -10.63 4.82 -7.93
C GLY A 30 -9.27 4.75 -8.62
N TYR A 31 -8.23 4.35 -7.91
CA TYR A 31 -6.85 4.35 -8.38
C TYR A 31 -6.30 2.93 -8.47
N ARG A 32 -5.41 2.68 -9.41
CA ARG A 32 -4.66 1.43 -9.51
C ARG A 32 -3.30 1.70 -10.11
N VAL A 33 -2.29 1.04 -9.57
CA VAL A 33 -0.96 0.99 -10.17
C VAL A 33 -0.65 -0.45 -10.51
N GLU A 34 -0.13 -0.70 -11.70
CA GLU A 34 0.38 -2.01 -12.08
C GLU A 34 1.57 -1.87 -13.01
N GLY A 35 2.31 -2.95 -13.18
CA GLY A 35 3.42 -3.00 -14.11
C GLY A 35 4.23 -4.26 -13.97
N TYR A 36 5.31 -4.32 -14.74
CA TYR A 36 6.23 -5.45 -14.79
C TYR A 36 7.63 -5.03 -14.33
N VAL A 37 8.29 -5.91 -13.60
CA VAL A 37 9.72 -5.79 -13.28
C VAL A 37 10.49 -6.84 -14.06
N THR A 38 11.45 -6.40 -14.87
CA THR A 38 12.27 -7.26 -15.73
C THR A 38 13.75 -6.91 -15.61
N ASP A 39 14.62 -7.86 -15.97
CA ASP A 39 16.04 -7.62 -16.14
C ASP A 39 16.37 -6.96 -17.50
N ARG A 40 17.67 -6.72 -17.75
CA ARG A 40 18.16 -6.14 -19.03
C ARG A 40 17.80 -6.95 -20.26
N LEU A 41 17.50 -8.23 -20.13
CA LEU A 41 17.12 -9.11 -21.24
C LEU A 41 15.60 -9.19 -21.41
N GLY A 42 14.83 -8.54 -20.53
CA GLY A 42 13.37 -8.61 -20.53
C GLY A 42 12.82 -9.82 -19.78
N MET A 43 13.65 -10.55 -19.05
CA MET A 43 13.20 -11.68 -18.23
C MET A 43 12.51 -11.17 -16.96
N PRO A 44 11.36 -11.74 -16.58
CA PRO A 44 10.61 -11.28 -15.41
C PRO A 44 11.33 -11.57 -14.10
N LEU A 45 11.29 -10.62 -13.18
CA LEU A 45 11.83 -10.77 -11.82
C LEU A 45 10.71 -11.03 -10.82
N LYS A 46 10.70 -12.24 -10.26
CA LYS A 46 9.75 -12.69 -9.23
C LYS A 46 10.15 -12.21 -7.83
N ASP A 47 9.17 -12.08 -6.94
CA ASP A 47 9.34 -11.82 -5.51
C ASP A 47 9.98 -10.45 -5.18
N VAL A 48 10.01 -9.52 -6.15
CA VAL A 48 10.44 -8.14 -5.93
C VAL A 48 9.37 -7.42 -5.11
N ARG A 49 9.76 -6.94 -3.93
CA ARG A 49 8.86 -6.22 -3.01
C ARG A 49 8.79 -4.75 -3.41
N VAL A 50 7.57 -4.24 -3.60
CA VAL A 50 7.30 -2.86 -4.00
C VAL A 50 6.75 -2.08 -2.80
N GLY A 51 7.57 -1.19 -2.26
CA GLY A 51 7.19 -0.21 -1.25
C GLY A 51 6.40 0.95 -1.86
N LEU A 52 5.46 1.48 -1.10
CA LEU A 52 4.62 2.60 -1.51
C LEU A 52 4.70 3.75 -0.52
N TRP A 53 5.06 4.93 -1.02
CA TRP A 53 5.13 6.16 -0.25
C TRP A 53 4.14 7.19 -0.80
N TYR A 54 3.41 7.82 0.10
CA TYR A 54 2.48 8.92 -0.21
C TYR A 54 3.17 10.27 -0.08
N ASP A 55 2.69 11.21 -0.88
CA ASP A 55 2.92 12.63 -0.69
C ASP A 55 1.69 13.30 -0.06
N PHE A 56 1.92 14.43 0.61
CA PHE A 56 0.95 15.06 1.51
C PHE A 56 0.92 16.58 1.33
N ASN A 57 -0.29 17.12 1.24
CA ASN A 57 -0.51 18.57 1.36
C ASN A 57 -1.01 18.91 2.77
N PRO A 58 -0.43 19.92 3.44
CA PRO A 58 -0.92 20.36 4.75
C PRO A 58 -2.33 20.94 4.62
N ILE A 59 -3.19 20.65 5.61
CA ILE A 59 -4.53 21.24 5.74
C ILE A 59 -4.51 22.24 6.89
N ASP A 60 -4.29 21.73 8.10
CA ASP A 60 -4.24 22.49 9.34
C ASP A 60 -3.43 21.73 10.40
N ASP A 61 -3.14 22.40 11.51
CA ASP A 61 -2.54 21.84 12.71
C ASP A 61 -3.59 21.66 13.83
N SER A 62 -4.87 21.67 13.48
CA SER A 62 -5.98 21.59 14.43
C SER A 62 -6.08 20.22 15.13
N THR A 63 -6.84 20.18 16.21
CA THR A 63 -6.92 19.14 17.27
C THR A 63 -6.39 17.75 16.92
N LEU A 64 -5.43 17.32 17.74
CA LEU A 64 -4.94 15.94 17.84
C LEU A 64 -6.11 14.97 18.11
N PRO A 65 -6.38 13.98 17.24
CA PRO A 65 -7.34 12.93 17.58
C PRO A 65 -6.87 12.20 18.83
N SER A 66 -7.75 12.08 19.84
CA SER A 66 -7.42 11.36 21.08
C SER A 66 -7.08 9.91 20.75
N ARG A 67 -5.89 9.49 21.17
CA ARG A 67 -5.42 8.10 21.10
C ARG A 67 -5.66 7.34 22.40
N ASP A 68 -6.34 7.98 23.36
CA ASP A 68 -6.61 7.38 24.65
C ASP A 68 -7.86 6.50 24.58
N PHE A 69 -7.75 5.32 25.17
CA PHE A 69 -8.87 4.41 25.34
C PHE A 69 -9.30 4.40 26.80
N LEU A 70 -10.20 5.32 27.15
CA LEU A 70 -10.70 5.43 28.52
C LEU A 70 -11.76 4.37 28.80
N VAL A 71 -11.46 3.45 29.71
CA VAL A 71 -12.41 2.49 30.26
C VAL A 71 -13.07 3.13 31.47
N ASN A 72 -14.37 3.44 31.37
CA ASN A 72 -15.16 4.04 32.45
C ASN A 72 -16.08 3.05 33.19
N ASP A 73 -16.15 1.80 32.72
CA ASP A 73 -16.96 0.73 33.32
C ASP A 73 -16.26 -0.61 33.09
N SER A 74 -15.62 -1.14 34.13
CA SER A 74 -14.85 -2.39 34.09
C SER A 74 -15.72 -3.65 34.01
N THR A 75 -17.05 -3.53 34.15
CA THR A 75 -17.97 -4.67 34.02
C THR A 75 -18.24 -5.02 32.55
N LYS A 76 -18.07 -4.04 31.66
CA LYS A 76 -18.26 -4.18 30.21
C LYS A 76 -16.98 -4.69 29.54
N PRO A 77 -17.07 -5.57 28.53
CA PRO A 77 -15.92 -5.94 27.72
C PRO A 77 -15.45 -4.75 26.87
N ALA A 78 -14.15 -4.50 26.87
CA ALA A 78 -13.45 -3.59 25.99
C ALA A 78 -12.89 -4.36 24.79
N VAL A 79 -13.03 -3.79 23.60
CA VAL A 79 -12.43 -4.30 22.36
C VAL A 79 -11.69 -3.16 21.68
N VAL A 80 -10.42 -3.39 21.37
CA VAL A 80 -9.62 -2.49 20.53
C VAL A 80 -9.23 -3.22 19.26
N ARG A 81 -9.70 -2.74 18.13
CA ARG A 81 -9.51 -3.37 16.82
C ARG A 81 -8.97 -2.39 15.79
N VAL A 82 -8.28 -2.93 14.80
CA VAL A 82 -7.75 -2.21 13.65
C VAL A 82 -8.52 -2.67 12.42
N LEU A 83 -9.01 -1.69 11.66
CA LEU A 83 -9.74 -1.88 10.41
C LEU A 83 -8.95 -1.23 9.27
N ASP A 84 -9.06 -1.77 8.07
CA ASP A 84 -8.61 -1.08 6.86
C ASP A 84 -9.65 -0.06 6.36
N ILE A 85 -9.33 0.62 5.26
CA ILE A 85 -10.21 1.64 4.67
C ILE A 85 -11.55 1.06 4.15
N GLN A 86 -11.64 -0.25 3.89
CA GLN A 86 -12.88 -0.97 3.56
C GLN A 86 -13.66 -1.46 4.79
N GLN A 87 -13.24 -1.09 6.00
CA GLN A 87 -13.80 -1.59 7.26
C GLN A 87 -13.61 -3.11 7.49
N ARG A 88 -12.66 -3.73 6.78
CA ARG A 88 -12.29 -5.13 7.02
C ARG A 88 -11.38 -5.19 8.25
N MET A 89 -11.58 -6.20 9.09
CA MET A 89 -10.78 -6.40 10.29
C MET A 89 -9.36 -6.85 9.94
N VAL A 90 -8.38 -6.07 10.39
CA VAL A 90 -6.94 -6.35 10.20
C VAL A 90 -6.37 -7.06 11.42
N LYS A 91 -6.72 -6.56 12.62
CA LYS A 91 -6.20 -7.09 13.88
C LYS A 91 -7.09 -6.70 15.06
N VAL A 92 -7.16 -7.57 16.05
CA VAL A 92 -7.65 -7.23 17.39
C VAL A 92 -6.44 -7.07 18.30
N LEU A 93 -6.31 -5.91 18.93
CA LEU A 93 -5.21 -5.59 19.86
C LEU A 93 -5.57 -5.97 21.29
N PHE A 94 -6.85 -5.88 21.63
CA PHE A 94 -7.37 -6.22 22.95
C PHE A 94 -8.83 -6.67 22.81
N ASP A 95 -9.19 -7.73 23.53
CA ASP A 95 -10.56 -8.21 23.68
C ASP A 95 -10.71 -8.84 25.07
N GLY A 96 -11.47 -8.18 25.94
CA GLY A 96 -11.68 -8.66 27.30
C GLY A 96 -12.14 -7.57 28.26
N ARG A 97 -12.12 -7.86 29.56
CA ARG A 97 -12.37 -6.83 30.58
C ARG A 97 -11.07 -6.11 30.91
N ALA A 98 -11.17 -4.80 31.14
CA ALA A 98 -10.07 -3.95 31.55
C ALA A 98 -10.45 -3.18 32.83
N PRO A 99 -9.48 -2.83 33.69
CA PRO A 99 -9.75 -1.95 34.83
C PRO A 99 -10.20 -0.56 34.36
N VAL A 100 -10.87 0.19 35.25
CA VAL A 100 -11.20 1.59 34.99
C VAL A 100 -9.91 2.40 34.86
N GLY A 101 -9.82 3.25 33.84
CA GLY A 101 -8.65 4.05 33.52
C GLY A 101 -8.27 4.00 32.04
N ASN A 102 -7.08 4.51 31.72
CA ASN A 102 -6.56 4.50 30.36
C ASN A 102 -6.03 3.11 30.00
N LEU A 103 -6.49 2.59 28.87
CA LEU A 103 -5.97 1.41 28.22
C LEU A 103 -4.95 1.84 27.16
N GLU A 104 -3.66 1.73 27.49
CA GLU A 104 -2.58 2.10 26.59
C GLU A 104 -2.24 0.95 25.63
N LEU A 105 -2.47 1.16 24.34
CA LEU A 105 -2.17 0.18 23.30
C LEU A 105 -1.50 0.87 22.12
N ARG A 106 -0.50 0.20 21.55
CA ARG A 106 0.17 0.61 20.32
C ARG A 106 0.08 -0.51 19.30
N TRP A 107 -0.29 -0.17 18.07
CA TRP A 107 -0.27 -1.11 16.96
C TRP A 107 1.08 -1.06 16.25
N SER A 108 1.65 -2.23 15.97
CA SER A 108 2.94 -2.38 15.29
C SER A 108 2.84 -2.45 13.76
N ASN A 109 1.71 -1.99 13.18
CA ASN A 109 1.40 -2.06 11.75
C ASN A 109 1.45 -3.50 11.19
N THR A 110 1.07 -4.49 12.02
CA THR A 110 1.02 -5.90 11.63
C THR A 110 -0.41 -6.44 11.62
N ASP A 111 -0.70 -7.40 10.76
CA ASP A 111 -1.95 -8.16 10.80
C ASP A 111 -1.97 -9.18 11.97
N SER A 112 -3.03 -9.97 12.04
CA SER A 112 -3.18 -11.05 13.03
C SER A 112 -2.14 -12.17 12.88
N GLY A 113 -1.55 -12.34 11.70
CA GLY A 113 -0.46 -13.29 11.43
C GLY A 113 0.93 -12.73 11.74
N GLY A 114 1.04 -11.47 12.16
CA GLY A 114 2.31 -10.80 12.45
C GLY A 114 3.03 -10.26 11.22
N LYS A 115 2.41 -10.31 10.03
CA LYS A 115 2.97 -9.74 8.81
C LYS A 115 2.70 -8.24 8.77
N GLN A 116 3.66 -7.46 8.28
CA GLN A 116 3.47 -6.04 8.03
C GLN A 116 2.32 -5.82 7.03
N VAL A 117 1.43 -4.90 7.35
CA VAL A 117 0.33 -4.50 6.48
C VAL A 117 0.84 -3.59 5.35
N PRO A 118 0.17 -3.51 4.20
CA PRO A 118 0.56 -2.60 3.13
C PRO A 118 0.41 -1.13 3.55
N SER A 119 1.06 -0.23 2.82
CA SER A 119 0.79 1.20 2.97
C SER A 119 -0.68 1.46 2.71
N GLY A 120 -1.29 2.35 3.50
CA GLY A 120 -2.73 2.56 3.48
C GLY A 120 -3.22 3.40 4.65
N VAL A 121 -4.52 3.63 4.64
CA VAL A 121 -5.27 4.23 5.75
C VAL A 121 -5.91 3.12 6.57
N TYR A 122 -5.74 3.20 7.88
CA TYR A 122 -6.31 2.28 8.84
C TYR A 122 -7.05 3.07 9.92
N LYS A 123 -8.03 2.41 10.55
CA LYS A 123 -8.79 2.96 11.66
C LYS A 123 -8.61 2.08 12.87
N MET A 124 -8.17 2.66 13.99
CA MET A 124 -8.23 1.99 15.29
C MET A 124 -9.53 2.37 15.96
N GLU A 125 -10.30 1.38 16.40
CA GLU A 125 -11.59 1.55 17.08
C GLU A 125 -11.54 0.96 18.48
N PHE A 126 -12.09 1.70 19.44
CA PHE A 126 -12.30 1.26 20.81
C PHE A 126 -13.79 1.14 21.10
N LEU A 127 -14.22 -0.06 21.45
CA LEU A 127 -15.58 -0.39 21.83
C LEU A 127 -15.62 -0.77 23.31
N LEU A 128 -16.65 -0.32 24.03
CA LEU A 128 -16.91 -0.70 25.42
C LEU A 128 -18.35 -1.18 25.56
N GLY A 129 -18.52 -2.47 25.87
CA GLY A 129 -19.83 -3.15 25.86
C GLY A 129 -20.48 -3.15 24.48
N GLY A 130 -19.68 -3.26 23.42
CA GLY A 130 -20.14 -3.24 22.02
C GLY A 130 -20.45 -1.86 21.45
N VAL A 131 -20.34 -0.79 22.24
CA VAL A 131 -20.57 0.59 21.78
C VAL A 131 -19.24 1.24 21.42
N LEU A 132 -19.11 1.79 20.21
CA LEU A 132 -17.95 2.58 19.80
C LEU A 132 -17.82 3.82 20.70
N ARG A 133 -16.69 3.94 21.39
CA ARG A 133 -16.39 5.06 22.31
C ARG A 133 -15.38 6.02 21.74
N ASN A 134 -14.38 5.51 21.04
CA ASN A 134 -13.35 6.32 20.40
C ASN A 134 -12.87 5.64 19.13
N SER A 135 -12.35 6.42 18.18
CA SER A 135 -11.60 5.92 17.05
C SER A 135 -10.66 6.97 16.50
N TYR A 136 -9.52 6.53 15.95
CA TYR A 136 -8.60 7.42 15.26
C TYR A 136 -7.99 6.76 14.03
N THR A 137 -7.55 7.61 13.10
CA THR A 137 -6.92 7.21 11.84
C THR A 137 -5.42 6.99 12.03
N ILE A 138 -4.88 6.00 11.33
CA ILE A 138 -3.45 5.70 11.23
C ILE A 138 -3.10 5.64 9.74
N ILE A 139 -2.03 6.33 9.37
CA ILE A 139 -1.45 6.26 8.03
C ILE A 139 -0.22 5.35 8.11
N VAL A 140 -0.26 4.23 7.40
CA VAL A 140 0.94 3.40 7.16
C VAL A 140 1.55 3.88 5.86
N ASN A 141 2.78 4.38 5.92
CA ASN A 141 3.49 4.94 4.78
C ASN A 141 4.84 4.23 4.61
N GLY A 142 5.25 3.95 3.37
CA GLY A 142 6.52 3.28 3.05
C GLY A 142 6.55 1.77 3.27
N ALA A 143 5.42 1.12 3.56
CA ALA A 143 5.34 -0.32 3.65
C ALA A 143 5.22 -0.98 2.26
N VAL A 144 5.47 -2.30 2.22
CA VAL A 144 5.37 -3.10 0.99
C VAL A 144 3.90 -3.29 0.64
N SER A 145 3.48 -2.75 -0.50
CA SER A 145 2.10 -2.78 -0.98
C SER A 145 1.86 -3.72 -2.15
N ALA A 146 2.92 -4.25 -2.76
CA ALA A 146 2.86 -5.31 -3.76
C ALA A 146 4.13 -6.18 -3.76
N VAL A 147 4.02 -7.38 -4.33
CA VAL A 147 5.15 -8.28 -4.60
C VAL A 147 4.96 -8.81 -6.01
N THR A 148 6.03 -8.84 -6.81
CA THR A 148 5.94 -9.36 -8.18
C THR A 148 5.67 -10.87 -8.20
N ASP A 149 4.79 -11.30 -9.09
CA ASP A 149 4.52 -12.72 -9.34
C ASP A 149 5.60 -13.37 -10.23
N SER A 150 5.39 -14.62 -10.66
CA SER A 150 6.34 -15.34 -11.52
C SER A 150 6.53 -14.73 -12.91
N LEU A 151 5.63 -13.85 -13.34
CA LEU A 151 5.72 -13.09 -14.58
C LEU A 151 6.30 -11.69 -14.35
N GLY A 152 6.79 -11.40 -13.14
CA GLY A 152 7.33 -10.09 -12.78
C GLY A 152 6.25 -9.02 -12.62
N HIS A 153 4.97 -9.40 -12.66
CA HIS A 153 3.86 -8.48 -12.59
C HIS A 153 3.51 -8.13 -11.15
N TYR A 154 3.25 -6.85 -10.89
CA TYR A 154 2.79 -6.37 -9.59
C TYR A 154 1.54 -5.48 -9.75
N VAL A 155 0.70 -5.47 -8.71
CA VAL A 155 -0.49 -4.62 -8.65
C VAL A 155 -0.60 -3.99 -7.27
N ILE A 156 -0.76 -2.67 -7.23
CA ILE A 156 -1.17 -1.92 -6.05
C ILE A 156 -2.64 -1.51 -6.26
N PRO A 157 -3.58 -2.10 -5.51
CA PRO A 157 -4.99 -1.86 -5.70
C PRO A 157 -5.46 -0.58 -5.00
N ASN A 158 -6.70 -0.17 -5.28
CA ASN A 158 -7.28 1.10 -4.82
C ASN A 158 -7.28 1.26 -3.29
N GLU A 159 -7.46 0.17 -2.54
CA GLU A 159 -7.43 0.17 -1.07
C GLU A 159 -6.11 0.68 -0.48
N ASN A 160 -5.01 0.52 -1.23
CA ASN A 160 -3.68 0.97 -0.85
C ASN A 160 -3.35 2.33 -1.50
N LEU A 161 -4.30 2.97 -2.17
CA LEU A 161 -4.12 4.26 -2.84
C LEU A 161 -5.20 5.26 -2.37
N PRO A 162 -5.21 5.61 -1.07
CA PRO A 162 -6.20 6.51 -0.46
C PRO A 162 -5.98 7.99 -0.85
N VAL A 163 -5.82 8.26 -2.15
CA VAL A 163 -5.68 9.62 -2.70
C VAL A 163 -6.91 10.45 -2.31
N ASP A 164 -6.67 11.73 -2.01
CA ASP A 164 -7.64 12.69 -1.50
C ASP A 164 -8.18 12.38 -0.08
N TYR A 165 -7.71 11.32 0.58
CA TYR A 165 -8.10 11.04 1.95
C TYR A 165 -7.69 12.20 2.87
N SER A 166 -8.68 12.68 3.63
CA SER A 166 -8.59 13.88 4.45
C SER A 166 -9.64 13.83 5.57
N PRO A 167 -9.29 14.15 6.82
CA PRO A 167 -7.94 14.45 7.30
C PRO A 167 -7.08 13.19 7.46
N ALA A 168 -5.82 13.26 7.03
CA ALA A 168 -4.78 12.28 7.27
C ALA A 168 -3.86 12.79 8.40
N PRO A 169 -4.06 12.37 9.66
CA PRO A 169 -3.27 12.85 10.78
C PRO A 169 -1.86 12.26 10.72
N LEU A 170 -0.83 13.12 10.64
CA LEU A 170 0.57 12.70 10.62
C LEU A 170 1.25 12.93 11.96
N TYR A 171 2.19 12.04 12.26
CA TYR A 171 2.97 12.07 13.49
C TYR A 171 4.46 11.96 13.13
N ALA A 172 5.32 12.50 13.99
CA ALA A 172 6.75 12.29 13.89
C ALA A 172 7.07 10.78 13.90
N SER A 173 8.26 10.41 13.43
CA SER A 173 8.71 9.02 13.37
C SER A 173 8.68 8.31 14.73
N THR A 174 8.77 9.05 15.84
CA THR A 174 8.63 8.51 17.21
C THR A 174 7.18 8.19 17.59
N GLY A 175 6.20 8.69 16.83
CA GLY A 175 4.77 8.55 17.07
C GLY A 175 4.20 9.47 18.16
N GLU A 176 5.07 10.21 18.86
CA GLU A 176 4.71 10.99 20.06
C GLU A 176 4.27 12.42 19.73
N ARG A 177 4.79 12.99 18.65
CA ARG A 177 4.48 14.35 18.24
C ARG A 177 3.53 14.34 17.05
N PHE A 178 2.37 14.96 17.22
CA PHE A 178 1.47 15.27 16.12
C PHE A 178 2.06 16.37 15.24
N LEU A 179 2.01 16.17 13.92
CA LEU A 179 2.55 17.12 12.93
C LEU A 179 1.45 17.96 12.29
N GLY A 180 0.20 17.50 12.33
CA GLY A 180 -0.94 18.17 11.73
C GLY A 180 -1.83 17.22 10.93
N ASN A 181 -2.90 17.78 10.38
CA ASN A 181 -3.79 17.11 9.46
C ASN A 181 -3.37 17.44 8.02
N TYR A 182 -3.31 16.40 7.20
CA TYR A 182 -2.89 16.49 5.80
C TYR A 182 -3.95 15.90 4.88
N ARG A 183 -3.78 16.14 3.59
CA ARG A 183 -4.47 15.41 2.51
C ARG A 183 -3.44 14.57 1.77
N ILE A 184 -3.76 13.31 1.51
CA ILE A 184 -2.95 12.45 0.64
C ILE A 184 -3.10 12.92 -0.81
N THR A 185 -2.00 13.25 -1.48
CA THR A 185 -2.02 13.77 -2.85
C THR A 185 -2.04 12.62 -3.88
N PRO A 186 -2.35 12.89 -5.15
CA PRO A 186 -2.20 11.90 -6.22
C PRO A 186 -0.74 11.56 -6.54
N PHE A 187 0.25 12.23 -5.94
CA PHE A 187 1.65 11.94 -6.17
C PHE A 187 2.11 10.83 -5.21
N ILE A 188 2.75 9.80 -5.75
CA ILE A 188 3.29 8.67 -4.99
C ILE A 188 4.73 8.39 -5.39
N VAL A 189 5.45 7.69 -4.51
CA VAL A 189 6.75 7.10 -4.84
C VAL A 189 6.67 5.59 -4.65
N LEU A 190 7.05 4.86 -5.70
CA LEU A 190 7.31 3.43 -5.63
C LEU A 190 8.78 3.19 -5.28
N GLU A 191 9.05 2.25 -4.39
CA GLU A 191 10.39 1.77 -4.07
C GLU A 191 10.48 0.27 -4.36
N PHE A 192 11.33 -0.12 -5.31
CA PHE A 192 11.56 -1.51 -5.68
C PHE A 192 12.75 -2.05 -4.89
N ASN A 193 12.50 -3.01 -4.01
CA ASN A 193 13.51 -3.64 -3.16
C ASN A 193 14.28 -4.69 -3.96
N LEU A 194 15.36 -4.23 -4.57
CA LEU A 194 16.36 -5.00 -5.32
C LEU A 194 17.71 -4.88 -4.59
N ASP A 195 18.75 -5.55 -5.09
CA ASP A 195 20.13 -5.40 -4.56
C ASP A 195 20.58 -3.93 -4.51
N VAL A 196 20.19 -3.17 -5.54
CA VAL A 196 20.29 -1.71 -5.52
C VAL A 196 18.87 -1.15 -5.65
N PRO A 197 18.29 -0.56 -4.60
CA PRO A 197 16.94 -0.03 -4.64
C PRO A 197 16.72 0.93 -5.81
N ARG A 198 15.52 0.88 -6.38
CA ARG A 198 15.07 1.79 -7.45
C ARG A 198 13.83 2.52 -6.98
N ARG A 199 13.74 3.80 -7.30
CA ARG A 199 12.58 4.63 -6.95
C ARG A 199 11.97 5.25 -8.19
N ALA A 200 10.66 5.35 -8.21
CA ALA A 200 9.90 5.98 -9.27
C ALA A 200 8.81 6.87 -8.67
N SER A 201 8.71 8.08 -9.19
CA SER A 201 7.65 9.02 -8.82
C SER A 201 6.55 9.01 -9.86
N LEU A 202 5.30 8.88 -9.43
CA LEU A 202 4.13 8.79 -10.30
C LEU A 202 3.05 9.76 -9.84
N THR A 203 2.36 10.38 -10.79
CA THR A 203 1.11 11.11 -10.53
C THR A 203 -0.05 10.24 -11.00
N LEU A 204 -0.91 9.87 -10.07
CA LEU A 204 -2.04 8.99 -10.32
C LEU A 204 -3.21 9.75 -10.94
N LYS A 205 -3.95 9.06 -11.79
CA LYS A 205 -5.21 9.54 -12.37
C LYS A 205 -6.36 8.68 -11.90
N LYS A 206 -7.45 9.33 -11.51
CA LYS A 206 -8.64 8.65 -11.00
C LYS A 206 -9.35 7.93 -12.15
N ASN A 207 -9.81 6.71 -11.88
CA ASN A 207 -10.47 5.79 -12.80
C ASN A 207 -9.60 5.37 -14.00
N GLU A 208 -8.28 5.51 -13.86
CA GLU A 208 -7.29 5.09 -14.86
C GLU A 208 -6.24 4.22 -14.18
N ILE A 209 -5.84 3.15 -14.86
CA ILE A 209 -4.70 2.33 -14.44
C ILE A 209 -3.42 3.11 -14.74
N THR A 210 -2.66 3.47 -13.70
CA THR A 210 -1.32 4.05 -13.86
C THR A 210 -0.32 2.92 -14.05
N ARG A 211 0.29 2.84 -15.23
CA ARG A 211 1.28 1.79 -15.55
C ARG A 211 2.70 2.26 -15.35
N TYR A 212 3.53 1.41 -14.75
CA TYR A 212 4.96 1.66 -14.63
C TYR A 212 5.74 0.34 -14.72
N ASP A 213 6.48 0.16 -15.81
CA ASP A 213 7.36 -0.99 -15.98
C ASP A 213 8.80 -0.61 -15.61
N LEU A 214 9.45 -1.46 -14.82
CA LEU A 214 10.84 -1.30 -14.41
C LEU A 214 11.72 -2.33 -15.14
N ARG A 215 12.75 -1.84 -15.83
CA ARG A 215 13.81 -2.66 -16.42
C ARG A 215 15.14 -2.31 -15.75
N ILE A 216 15.89 -3.32 -15.27
CA ILE A 216 17.12 -3.17 -14.47
C ILE A 216 18.33 -3.70 -15.22
#